data_AF-X0VCP8-F1
#
_entry.id   AF-X0VCP8-F1
#
_cell.length_a   1.000
_cell.length_b   1.000
_cell.length_c   1.000
_cell.angle_alpha   90.00
_cell.angle_beta   90.00
_cell.angle_gamma   90.00
#
_symmetry.space_group_name_H-M   'P 1'
#
loop_
_entity.id
_entity.type
_entity.pdbx_description
1 polymer ?
#
loop_
_entity_poly.entity_id
_entity_poly.type
_entity_poly.pdbx_seq_one_letter_code
_entity_poly.pdbx_strand_id
1 'polypeptide(L)'
;ENLKRRFKDILKDRKFRTLKLQGSASDSIHLQSHAGNLRLDQLPISHQLLTDIVDRAYTASRTRTEWCQNIFRQINEHTDHQNVVELNELIAAIVEINSKYIDTDGLRPTGLPTPTESLTRKAIAEAIDHSLNWVKSNVLAQFAGKERLTAEESQLYLEASGHYLRDLGENGETDAIPDYFRHVMPESAHAGYLEKHKYLFETVINRAVEKFRERLKKVSIIW
;
A
#
# COMPACT_ATOMS: atom_id res chain seq x y z
N GLU A 1 -13.43 -6.97 5.39
CA GLU A 1 -13.44 -7.46 3.99
C GLU A 1 -12.22 -7.09 3.14
N ASN A 2 -11.68 -5.86 3.22
CA ASN A 2 -10.60 -5.40 2.33
C ASN A 2 -9.26 -6.17 2.49
N LEU A 3 -8.96 -6.69 3.69
CA LEU A 3 -7.69 -7.39 3.98
C LEU A 3 -7.50 -8.68 3.17
N LYS A 4 -8.51 -9.58 3.19
CA LYS A 4 -8.46 -10.86 2.46
C LYS A 4 -8.25 -10.64 0.97
N ARG A 5 -8.91 -9.63 0.39
CA ARG A 5 -8.75 -9.24 -1.02
C ARG A 5 -7.32 -8.76 -1.31
N ARG A 6 -6.81 -7.83 -0.49
CA ARG A 6 -5.44 -7.30 -0.63
C ARG A 6 -4.37 -8.39 -0.60
N PHE A 7 -4.47 -9.37 0.31
CA PHE A 7 -3.52 -10.49 0.34
C PHE A 7 -3.64 -11.41 -0.87
N LYS A 8 -4.86 -11.72 -1.31
CA LYS A 8 -5.06 -12.47 -2.55
C LYS A 8 -4.45 -11.76 -3.76
N ASP A 9 -4.50 -10.43 -3.82
CA ASP A 9 -3.89 -9.67 -4.91
C ASP A 9 -2.36 -9.66 -4.84
N ILE A 10 -1.77 -9.53 -3.65
CA ILE A 10 -0.31 -9.67 -3.46
C ILE A 10 0.17 -11.06 -3.91
N LEU A 11 -0.59 -12.11 -3.59
CA LEU A 11 -0.25 -13.50 -3.92
C LEU A 11 -0.42 -13.83 -5.41
N LYS A 12 -0.95 -12.90 -6.23
CA LYS A 12 -0.95 -13.00 -7.70
C LYS A 12 0.34 -12.46 -8.34
N ASP A 13 1.21 -11.81 -7.56
CA ASP A 13 2.50 -11.31 -8.06
C ASP A 13 3.35 -12.47 -8.62
N ARG A 14 4.16 -12.19 -9.64
CA ARG A 14 5.11 -13.13 -10.27
C ARG A 14 6.05 -13.84 -9.29
N LYS A 15 6.25 -13.29 -8.10
CA LYS A 15 7.05 -13.91 -7.02
C LYS A 15 6.38 -15.12 -6.38
N PHE A 16 5.07 -15.27 -6.53
CA PHE A 16 4.29 -16.38 -6.00
C PHE A 16 3.76 -17.25 -7.13
N ARG A 17 3.56 -18.53 -6.83
CA ARG A 17 2.97 -19.50 -7.73
C ARG A 17 1.95 -20.34 -6.99
N THR A 18 0.91 -20.70 -7.72
CA THR A 18 -0.15 -21.60 -7.26
C THR A 18 0.08 -23.00 -7.83
N LEU A 19 -0.19 -24.00 -7.02
CA LEU A 19 -0.20 -25.41 -7.40
C LEU A 19 -1.43 -26.07 -6.80
N LYS A 20 -2.00 -27.03 -7.53
CA LYS A 20 -3.17 -27.77 -7.06
C LYS A 20 -2.73 -29.15 -6.60
N LEU A 21 -2.71 -29.38 -5.29
CA LEU A 21 -2.37 -30.68 -4.72
C LEU A 21 -3.56 -31.62 -4.85
N GLN A 22 -3.29 -32.92 -5.04
CA GLN A 22 -4.35 -33.91 -5.03
C GLN A 22 -4.91 -34.04 -3.61
N GLY A 23 -6.23 -33.84 -3.48
CA GLY A 23 -6.92 -33.91 -2.19
C GLY A 23 -7.00 -32.58 -1.43
N SER A 24 -6.38 -31.50 -1.90
CA SER A 24 -6.54 -30.18 -1.27
C SER A 24 -7.86 -29.53 -1.66
N ALA A 25 -8.51 -28.89 -0.68
CA ALA A 25 -9.75 -28.15 -0.91
C ALA A 25 -9.49 -26.79 -1.59
N SER A 26 -8.24 -26.32 -1.59
CA SER A 26 -7.82 -25.04 -2.14
C SER A 26 -6.48 -25.10 -2.86
N ASP A 27 -6.17 -24.06 -3.63
CA ASP A 27 -4.87 -23.92 -4.28
C ASP A 27 -3.80 -23.71 -3.21
N SER A 28 -2.69 -24.43 -3.34
CA SER A 28 -1.50 -24.25 -2.52
C SER A 28 -0.58 -23.21 -3.15
N ILE A 29 0.10 -22.43 -2.33
CA ILE A 29 0.95 -21.32 -2.76
C ILE A 29 2.38 -21.55 -2.30
N HIS A 30 3.34 -21.12 -3.12
CA HIS A 30 4.75 -21.03 -2.75
C HIS A 30 5.46 -19.84 -3.38
N LEU A 31 6.66 -19.55 -2.90
CA LEU A 31 7.57 -18.62 -3.57
C LEU A 31 8.17 -19.25 -4.81
N GLN A 32 8.17 -18.51 -5.91
CA GLN A 32 8.79 -18.88 -7.19
C GLN A 32 10.29 -19.17 -7.04
N SER A 33 10.98 -18.48 -6.12
CA SER A 33 12.38 -18.74 -5.79
C SER A 33 12.62 -20.13 -5.21
N HIS A 34 11.59 -20.77 -4.66
CA HIS A 34 11.66 -22.10 -4.06
C HIS A 34 11.15 -23.21 -5.00
N ALA A 35 10.79 -22.89 -6.25
CA ALA A 35 10.21 -23.85 -7.18
C ALA A 35 11.10 -25.08 -7.45
N GLY A 36 12.43 -24.93 -7.34
CA GLY A 36 13.39 -26.03 -7.50
C GLY A 36 13.59 -26.90 -6.26
N ASN A 37 12.93 -26.59 -5.14
CA ASN A 37 13.08 -27.30 -3.87
C ASN A 37 11.71 -27.47 -3.18
N LEU A 38 10.69 -27.88 -3.94
CA LEU A 38 9.38 -28.16 -3.38
C LEU A 38 9.39 -29.51 -2.66
N ARG A 39 9.05 -29.49 -1.37
CA ARG A 39 9.09 -30.66 -0.49
C ARG A 39 7.70 -31.29 -0.35
N LEU A 40 7.10 -31.69 -1.46
CA LEU A 40 5.69 -32.14 -1.51
C LEU A 40 5.45 -33.51 -0.82
N ASP A 41 6.52 -34.25 -0.59
CA ASP A 41 6.55 -35.54 0.11
C ASP A 41 6.58 -35.42 1.65
N GLN A 42 6.86 -34.22 2.16
CA GLN A 42 6.93 -33.94 3.60
C GLN A 42 5.53 -33.72 4.21
N LEU A 43 5.48 -33.63 5.53
CA LEU A 43 4.24 -33.33 6.24
C LEU A 43 3.81 -31.87 5.99
N PRO A 44 2.51 -31.60 5.76
CA PRO A 44 2.00 -30.25 5.68
C PRO A 44 2.30 -29.47 6.96
N ILE A 45 2.54 -28.16 6.84
CA ILE A 45 2.70 -27.29 7.99
C ILE A 45 1.38 -27.29 8.77
N SER A 46 1.45 -27.64 10.06
CA SER A 46 0.30 -27.56 10.94
C SER A 46 -0.18 -26.11 11.09
N HIS A 47 -1.48 -25.92 11.27
CA HIS A 47 -2.08 -24.61 11.49
C HIS A 47 -1.37 -23.81 12.61
N GLN A 48 -1.05 -24.45 13.73
CA GLN A 48 -0.35 -23.81 14.84
C GLN A 48 1.03 -23.27 14.42
N LEU A 49 1.83 -24.10 13.74
CA LEU A 49 3.15 -23.70 13.26
C LEU A 49 3.04 -22.57 12.21
N LEU A 50 2.04 -22.63 11.34
CA LEU A 50 1.76 -21.57 10.37
C LEU A 50 1.43 -20.25 11.07
N THR A 51 0.55 -20.27 12.07
CA THR A 51 0.18 -19.07 12.84
C THR A 51 1.39 -18.47 13.57
N ASP A 52 2.26 -19.31 14.15
CA ASP A 52 3.51 -18.84 14.79
C ASP A 52 4.47 -18.20 13.78
N ILE A 53 4.60 -18.78 12.58
CA ILE A 53 5.40 -18.19 11.49
C ILE A 53 4.81 -16.87 11.04
N VAL A 54 3.48 -16.81 10.87
CA VAL A 54 2.76 -15.61 10.44
C VAL A 54 2.92 -14.48 11.47
N ASP A 55 2.85 -14.79 12.77
CA ASP A 55 3.08 -13.84 13.86
C ASP A 55 4.52 -13.28 13.84
N ARG A 56 5.52 -14.16 13.79
CA ARG A 56 6.93 -13.73 13.68
C ARG A 56 7.17 -12.89 12.43
N ALA A 57 6.66 -13.33 11.29
CA ALA A 57 6.79 -12.60 10.03
C ALA A 57 6.09 -11.24 10.10
N TYR A 58 4.96 -11.13 10.79
CA TYR A 58 4.25 -9.86 10.99
C TYR A 58 5.14 -8.86 11.75
N THR A 59 5.76 -9.30 12.85
CA THR A 59 6.66 -8.44 13.64
C THR A 59 7.93 -8.03 12.90
N ALA A 60 8.39 -8.85 11.95
CA ALA A 60 9.61 -8.62 11.19
C ALA A 60 9.38 -7.86 9.86
N SER A 61 8.14 -7.47 9.55
CA SER A 61 7.78 -6.88 8.26
C SER A 61 7.20 -5.48 8.41
N ARG A 62 7.49 -4.63 7.42
CA ARG A 62 7.02 -3.24 7.36
C ARG A 62 5.90 -3.05 6.36
N THR A 63 5.81 -3.94 5.37
CA THR A 63 4.74 -3.96 4.37
C THR A 63 4.05 -5.32 4.29
N ARG A 64 2.83 -5.37 3.75
CA ARG A 64 2.10 -6.64 3.54
C ARG A 64 2.80 -7.56 2.53
N THR A 65 3.44 -6.98 1.53
CA THR A 65 4.21 -7.74 0.53
C THR A 65 5.46 -8.37 1.15
N GLU A 66 6.18 -7.61 1.98
CA GLU A 66 7.29 -8.13 2.76
C GLU A 66 6.85 -9.19 3.76
N TRP A 67 5.68 -9.01 4.39
CA TRP A 67 5.09 -9.99 5.29
C TRP A 67 4.86 -11.33 4.61
N CYS A 68 4.20 -11.35 3.43
CA CYS A 68 4.06 -12.57 2.64
C CYS A 68 5.41 -13.22 2.31
N GLN A 69 6.41 -12.44 1.89
CA GLN A 69 7.73 -13.00 1.55
C GLN A 69 8.44 -13.59 2.79
N ASN A 70 8.35 -12.93 3.94
CA ASN A 70 8.94 -13.42 5.19
C ASN A 70 8.24 -14.68 5.70
N ILE A 71 6.92 -14.81 5.53
CA ILE A 71 6.18 -16.04 5.83
C ILE A 71 6.77 -17.21 5.05
N PHE A 72 6.84 -17.10 3.73
CA PHE A 72 7.33 -18.20 2.89
C PHE A 72 8.83 -18.45 3.02
N ARG A 73 9.62 -17.45 3.41
CA ARG A 73 11.03 -17.63 3.75
C ARG A 73 11.17 -18.51 5.00
N GLN A 74 10.46 -18.17 6.08
CA GLN A 74 10.47 -18.94 7.32
C GLN A 74 9.89 -20.34 7.14
N ILE A 75 8.80 -20.49 6.38
CA ILE A 75 8.28 -21.81 5.98
C ILE A 75 9.38 -22.65 5.32
N ASN A 76 10.18 -22.05 4.45
CA ASN A 76 11.24 -22.78 3.75
C ASN A 76 12.39 -23.21 4.67
N GLU A 77 12.61 -22.53 5.80
CA GLU A 77 13.61 -22.90 6.81
C GLU A 77 13.20 -24.16 7.59
N HIS A 78 11.91 -24.49 7.65
CA HIS A 78 11.42 -25.76 8.19
C HIS A 78 11.56 -26.86 7.14
N THR A 79 12.72 -27.52 7.11
CA THR A 79 13.06 -28.57 6.12
C THR A 79 12.22 -29.83 6.26
N ASP A 80 11.72 -30.13 7.46
CA ASP A 80 10.97 -31.34 7.77
C ASP A 80 9.48 -31.24 7.39
N HIS A 81 9.09 -30.11 6.78
CA HIS A 81 7.72 -29.83 6.37
C HIS A 81 7.66 -29.40 4.91
N GLN A 82 6.45 -29.48 4.35
CA GLN A 82 6.14 -28.90 3.05
C GLN A 82 6.39 -27.39 3.07
N ASN A 83 7.02 -26.87 2.03
CA ASN A 83 7.22 -25.44 1.83
C ASN A 83 6.15 -24.80 0.92
N VAL A 84 4.97 -25.41 0.91
CA VAL A 84 3.75 -24.94 0.25
C VAL A 84 2.67 -24.81 1.31
N VAL A 85 1.76 -23.84 1.15
CA VAL A 85 0.66 -23.64 2.10
C VAL A 85 -0.64 -23.42 1.34
N GLU A 86 -1.71 -24.04 1.82
CA GLU A 86 -3.05 -23.82 1.29
C GLU A 86 -3.47 -22.34 1.43
N LEU A 87 -3.98 -21.75 0.34
CA LEU A 87 -4.35 -20.33 0.32
C LEU A 87 -5.37 -20.00 1.41
N ASN A 88 -6.36 -20.86 1.62
CA ASN A 88 -7.39 -20.59 2.62
C ASN A 88 -6.82 -20.60 4.04
N GLU A 89 -5.89 -21.51 4.32
CA GLU A 89 -5.26 -21.63 5.63
C GLU A 89 -4.30 -20.47 5.90
N LEU A 90 -3.51 -20.08 4.89
CA LEU A 90 -2.66 -18.89 4.95
C LEU A 90 -3.49 -17.62 5.22
N ILE A 91 -4.60 -17.43 4.50
CA ILE A 91 -5.46 -16.27 4.70
C ILE A 91 -6.12 -16.30 6.08
N ALA A 92 -6.51 -17.47 6.59
CA ALA A 92 -7.06 -17.60 7.93
C ALA A 92 -6.05 -17.17 9.00
N ALA A 93 -4.82 -17.71 8.95
CA ALA A 93 -3.75 -17.37 9.88
C ALA A 93 -3.37 -15.87 9.81
N ILE A 94 -3.26 -15.29 8.60
CA ILE A 94 -2.99 -13.86 8.41
C ILE A 94 -4.10 -13.01 9.05
N VAL A 95 -5.37 -13.37 8.85
CA VAL A 95 -6.50 -12.62 9.42
C VAL A 95 -6.48 -12.72 10.94
N GLU A 96 -6.24 -13.90 11.50
CA GLU A 96 -6.15 -14.12 12.94
C GLU A 96 -5.07 -13.24 13.58
N ILE A 97 -3.83 -13.30 13.07
CA ILE A 97 -2.71 -12.51 13.57
C ILE A 97 -2.97 -11.01 13.36
N ASN A 98 -3.47 -10.60 12.20
CA ASN A 98 -3.77 -9.20 11.95
C ASN A 98 -4.87 -8.68 12.89
N SER A 99 -5.89 -9.49 13.20
CA SER A 99 -6.95 -9.13 14.15
C SER A 99 -6.43 -9.02 15.59
N LYS A 100 -5.56 -9.95 16.02
CA LYS A 100 -4.86 -9.90 17.33
C LYS A 100 -4.13 -8.57 17.53
N TYR A 101 -3.56 -8.02 16.46
CA TYR A 101 -2.85 -6.75 16.51
C TYR A 101 -3.72 -5.51 16.26
N ILE A 102 -4.82 -5.61 15.51
CA ILE A 102 -5.78 -4.51 15.37
C ILE A 102 -6.37 -4.08 16.73
N ASP A 103 -6.68 -5.04 17.61
CA ASP A 103 -7.22 -4.73 18.94
C ASP A 103 -6.16 -4.18 19.92
N THR A 104 -4.87 -4.29 19.57
CA THR A 104 -3.74 -3.72 20.33
C THR A 104 -3.07 -2.53 19.64
N ASP A 105 -3.45 -2.19 18.41
CA ASP A 105 -2.86 -1.13 17.56
C ASP A 105 -3.36 0.29 17.89
N GLY A 106 -3.78 0.53 19.13
CA GLY A 106 -3.78 1.89 19.69
C GLY A 106 -2.36 2.41 19.96
N LEU A 107 -1.36 1.52 20.09
CA LEU A 107 0.00 1.86 20.50
C LEU A 107 1.05 0.84 20.00
N ARG A 108 1.18 0.63 18.67
CA ARG A 108 2.48 0.19 18.15
C ARG A 108 3.23 1.41 17.63
N PRO A 109 4.32 1.84 18.29
CA PRO A 109 5.25 2.73 17.64
C PRO A 109 5.74 1.96 16.42
N THR A 110 5.50 2.50 15.22
CA THR A 110 6.42 2.27 14.11
C THR A 110 7.82 2.37 14.72
N GLY A 111 8.60 1.29 14.72
CA GLY A 111 9.95 1.32 15.31
C GLY A 111 10.64 2.62 14.92
N LEU A 112 11.35 3.25 15.86
CA LEU A 112 11.93 4.58 15.64
C LEU A 112 12.55 4.61 14.25
N PRO A 113 12.09 5.51 13.36
CA PRO A 113 12.53 5.50 11.99
C PRO A 113 14.05 5.57 11.99
N THR A 114 14.69 4.68 11.21
CA THR A 114 16.14 4.75 11.07
C THR A 114 16.54 6.18 10.67
N PRO A 115 17.76 6.66 10.97
CA PRO A 115 18.18 7.99 10.53
C PRO A 115 17.91 8.24 9.04
N THR A 116 18.13 7.23 8.21
CA THR A 116 17.78 7.23 6.78
C THR A 116 16.28 7.37 6.55
N GLU A 117 15.43 6.60 7.22
CA GLU A 117 13.96 6.73 7.09
C GLU A 117 13.45 8.08 7.57
N SER A 118 14.03 8.62 8.64
CA SER A 118 13.69 9.96 9.16
C SER A 118 14.05 11.04 8.16
N LEU A 119 15.23 10.95 7.53
CA LEU A 119 15.67 11.85 6.47
C LEU A 119 14.77 11.73 5.24
N THR A 120 14.41 10.51 4.82
CA THR A 120 13.51 10.26 3.70
C THR A 120 12.12 10.82 3.97
N ARG A 121 11.53 10.58 5.14
CA ARG A 121 10.22 11.14 5.54
C ARG A 121 10.25 12.66 5.57
N LYS A 122 11.31 13.25 6.12
CA LYS A 122 11.48 14.71 6.14
C LYS A 122 11.55 15.28 4.73
N ALA A 123 12.33 14.67 3.85
CA ALA A 123 12.46 15.10 2.46
C ALA A 123 11.15 14.92 1.67
N ILE A 124 10.38 13.86 1.93
CA ILE A 124 9.02 13.69 1.38
C ILE A 124 8.11 14.81 1.87
N ALA A 125 8.05 15.08 3.17
CA ALA A 125 7.23 16.14 3.74
C ALA A 125 7.58 17.52 3.15
N GLU A 126 8.87 17.85 3.07
CA GLU A 126 9.35 19.09 2.44
C GLU A 126 9.01 19.16 0.95
N ALA A 127 9.07 18.02 0.24
CA ALA A 127 8.69 17.96 -1.16
C ALA A 127 7.18 18.14 -1.35
N ILE A 128 6.34 17.60 -0.46
CA ILE A 128 4.89 17.82 -0.46
C ILE A 128 4.60 19.30 -0.25
N ASP A 129 5.11 19.90 0.83
CA ASP A 129 4.86 21.31 1.17
C ASP A 129 5.27 22.24 0.04
N HIS A 130 6.46 22.02 -0.53
CA HIS A 130 6.93 22.81 -1.67
C HIS A 130 6.02 22.65 -2.90
N SER A 131 5.56 21.43 -3.18
CA SER A 131 4.71 21.15 -4.33
C SER A 131 3.32 21.77 -4.17
N LEU A 132 2.72 21.65 -2.98
CA LEU A 132 1.43 22.25 -2.67
C LEU A 132 1.50 23.78 -2.72
N ASN A 133 2.53 24.40 -2.16
CA ASN A 133 2.73 25.85 -2.25
C ASN A 133 2.87 26.30 -3.71
N TRP A 134 3.62 25.56 -4.53
CA TRP A 134 3.74 25.87 -5.94
C TRP A 134 2.40 25.73 -6.68
N VAL A 135 1.66 24.63 -6.45
CA VAL A 135 0.34 24.39 -7.04
C VAL A 135 -0.65 25.49 -6.65
N LYS A 136 -0.65 25.89 -5.38
CA LYS A 136 -1.47 27.00 -4.88
C LYS A 136 -1.20 28.29 -5.64
N SER A 137 0.07 28.69 -5.72
CA SER A 137 0.45 29.97 -6.33
C SER A 137 0.41 29.99 -7.87
N ASN A 138 0.55 28.85 -8.54
CA ASN A 138 0.72 28.80 -10.00
C ASN A 138 -0.47 28.16 -10.72
N VAL A 139 -1.11 27.16 -10.15
CA VAL A 139 -2.19 26.41 -10.82
C VAL A 139 -3.55 26.85 -10.30
N LEU A 140 -3.77 26.75 -8.99
CA LEU A 140 -5.05 27.12 -8.37
C LEU A 140 -5.32 28.62 -8.50
N ALA A 141 -4.31 29.47 -8.31
CA ALA A 141 -4.44 30.91 -8.54
C ALA A 141 -4.89 31.26 -9.98
N GLN A 142 -4.44 30.51 -11.00
CA GLN A 142 -4.86 30.72 -12.38
C GLN A 142 -6.31 30.28 -12.62
N PHE A 143 -6.77 29.21 -11.97
CA PHE A 143 -8.16 28.77 -12.08
C PHE A 143 -9.10 29.69 -11.31
N ALA A 144 -8.71 30.15 -10.12
CA ALA A 144 -9.45 31.14 -9.36
C ALA A 144 -9.55 32.48 -10.11
N GLY A 145 -8.45 32.96 -10.70
CA GLY A 145 -8.45 34.19 -11.52
C GLY A 145 -9.28 34.10 -12.80
N LYS A 146 -9.66 32.89 -13.23
CA LYS A 146 -10.59 32.64 -14.34
C LYS A 146 -12.01 32.30 -13.87
N GLU A 147 -12.30 32.46 -12.57
CA GLU A 147 -13.58 32.13 -11.94
C GLU A 147 -14.01 30.66 -12.15
N ARG A 148 -13.07 29.77 -12.42
CA ARG A 148 -13.33 28.33 -12.62
C ARG A 148 -13.36 27.55 -11.32
N LEU A 149 -12.79 28.11 -10.26
CA LEU A 149 -12.78 27.55 -8.90
C LEU A 149 -13.02 28.67 -7.90
N THR A 150 -13.80 28.39 -6.86
CA THR A 150 -13.88 29.27 -5.68
C THR A 150 -12.65 29.12 -4.80
N ALA A 151 -12.46 30.05 -3.86
CA ALA A 151 -11.38 29.94 -2.87
C ALA A 151 -11.53 28.68 -1.99
N GLU A 152 -12.76 28.33 -1.65
CA GLU A 152 -13.10 27.13 -0.88
C GLU A 152 -12.79 25.86 -1.68
N GLU A 153 -13.26 25.77 -2.94
CA GLU A 153 -12.96 24.63 -3.82
C GLU A 153 -11.45 24.48 -4.03
N SER A 154 -10.73 25.59 -4.18
CA SER A 154 -9.27 25.59 -4.32
C SER A 154 -8.57 25.03 -3.08
N GLN A 155 -9.06 25.34 -1.89
CA GLN A 155 -8.50 24.83 -0.63
C GLN A 155 -8.74 23.32 -0.49
N LEU A 156 -9.95 22.85 -0.82
CA LEU A 156 -10.28 21.41 -0.83
C LEU A 156 -9.44 20.64 -1.84
N TYR A 157 -9.18 21.23 -3.01
CA TYR A 157 -8.31 20.64 -4.03
C TYR A 157 -6.86 20.52 -3.53
N LEU A 158 -6.39 21.51 -2.79
CA LEU A 158 -5.05 21.51 -2.21
C LEU A 158 -4.92 20.43 -1.13
N GLU A 159 -5.94 20.29 -0.28
CA GLU A 159 -6.03 19.25 0.75
C GLU A 159 -6.00 17.85 0.14
N ALA A 160 -6.86 17.58 -0.84
CA ALA A 160 -6.89 16.28 -1.52
C ALA A 160 -5.58 15.99 -2.26
N SER A 161 -4.95 17.01 -2.84
CA SER A 161 -3.61 16.87 -3.43
C SER A 161 -2.56 16.50 -2.38
N GLY A 162 -2.65 17.07 -1.17
CA GLY A 162 -1.78 16.72 -0.05
C GLY A 162 -1.93 15.27 0.38
N HIS A 163 -3.17 14.77 0.48
CA HIS A 163 -3.43 13.36 0.76
C HIS A 163 -2.85 12.44 -0.33
N TYR A 164 -3.12 12.77 -1.61
CA TYR A 164 -2.61 12.00 -2.74
C TYR A 164 -1.08 11.93 -2.76
N LEU A 165 -0.39 13.06 -2.58
CA LEU A 165 1.07 13.10 -2.58
C LEU A 165 1.68 12.40 -1.36
N ARG A 166 1.01 12.42 -0.21
CA ARG A 166 1.45 11.68 0.99
C ARG A 166 1.40 10.19 0.75
N ASP A 167 0.29 9.68 0.23
CA ASP A 167 0.16 8.25 -0.09
C ASP A 167 1.20 7.84 -1.14
N LEU A 168 1.36 8.66 -2.19
CA LEU A 168 2.37 8.44 -3.21
C LEU A 168 3.78 8.41 -2.63
N GLY A 169 4.14 9.34 -1.76
CA GLY A 169 5.48 9.46 -1.20
C GLY A 169 5.81 8.41 -0.13
N GLU A 170 4.85 8.08 0.74
CA GLU A 170 5.07 7.16 1.87
C GLU A 170 4.90 5.69 1.48
N ASN A 171 3.92 5.39 0.60
CA ASN A 171 3.54 4.02 0.27
C ASN A 171 3.93 3.62 -1.15
N GLY A 172 4.21 4.57 -2.05
CA GLY A 172 4.48 4.31 -3.47
C GLY A 172 3.24 3.91 -4.28
N GLU A 173 2.09 3.84 -3.64
CA GLU A 173 0.79 3.48 -4.22
C GLU A 173 -0.24 4.54 -3.83
N THR A 174 -1.22 4.76 -4.71
CA THR A 174 -2.33 5.70 -4.46
C THR A 174 -3.64 5.01 -4.81
N ASP A 175 -4.72 5.41 -4.14
CA ASP A 175 -6.07 5.10 -4.60
C ASP A 175 -6.39 5.87 -5.90
N ALA A 176 -7.58 5.67 -6.47
CA ALA A 176 -7.96 6.39 -7.67
C ALA A 176 -8.20 7.88 -7.35
N ILE A 177 -7.78 8.78 -8.25
CA ILE A 177 -7.96 10.25 -8.08
C ILE A 177 -9.39 10.65 -7.65
N PRO A 178 -10.48 10.08 -8.22
CA PRO A 178 -11.83 10.42 -7.78
C PRO A 178 -12.12 10.12 -6.31
N ASP A 179 -11.42 9.16 -5.70
CA ASP A 179 -11.64 8.80 -4.29
C ASP A 179 -11.15 9.91 -3.35
N TYR A 180 -10.02 10.55 -3.67
CA TYR A 180 -9.51 11.72 -2.93
C TYR A 180 -10.44 12.92 -3.08
N PHE A 181 -11.05 13.11 -4.25
CA PHE A 181 -12.05 14.16 -4.46
C PHE A 181 -13.27 13.95 -3.57
N ARG A 182 -13.83 12.73 -3.56
CA ARG A 182 -15.02 12.41 -2.74
C ARG A 182 -14.76 12.55 -1.24
N HIS A 183 -13.51 12.39 -0.80
CA HIS A 183 -13.15 12.59 0.60
C HIS A 183 -13.33 14.04 1.04
N VAL A 184 -12.87 15.00 0.21
CA VAL A 184 -12.95 16.44 0.53
C VAL A 184 -14.26 17.08 0.09
N MET A 185 -15.01 16.45 -0.83
CA MET A 185 -16.29 16.94 -1.33
C MET A 185 -17.35 15.82 -1.32
N PRO A 186 -17.75 15.30 -0.15
CA PRO A 186 -18.70 14.18 -0.04
C PRO A 186 -20.11 14.53 -0.53
N GLU A 187 -20.49 15.81 -0.45
CA GLU A 187 -21.80 16.30 -0.90
C GLU A 187 -21.89 16.47 -2.42
N SER A 188 -20.76 16.41 -3.14
CA SER A 188 -20.75 16.45 -4.59
C SER A 188 -21.18 15.10 -5.17
N ALA A 189 -22.35 15.05 -5.82
CA ALA A 189 -22.80 13.86 -6.54
C ALA A 189 -21.76 13.42 -7.57
N HIS A 190 -21.60 12.10 -7.79
CA HIS A 190 -20.63 11.54 -8.74
C HIS A 190 -20.74 12.14 -10.16
N ALA A 191 -21.95 12.51 -10.57
CA ALA A 191 -22.21 13.21 -11.84
C ALA A 191 -21.56 14.61 -11.88
N GLY A 192 -21.61 15.36 -10.78
CA GLY A 192 -20.98 16.68 -10.66
C GLY A 192 -19.46 16.62 -10.75
N TYR A 193 -18.84 15.54 -10.24
CA TYR A 193 -17.42 15.30 -10.45
C TYR A 193 -17.09 15.19 -11.94
N LEU A 194 -17.79 14.31 -12.67
CA LEU A 194 -17.50 14.05 -14.08
C LEU A 194 -17.70 15.27 -14.99
N GLU A 195 -18.74 16.07 -14.72
CA GLU A 195 -19.13 17.18 -15.58
C GLU A 195 -18.29 18.44 -15.33
N LYS A 196 -18.08 18.82 -14.07
CA LYS A 196 -17.50 20.12 -13.70
C LYS A 196 -16.07 20.02 -13.17
N HIS A 197 -15.77 18.99 -12.37
CA HIS A 197 -14.57 18.97 -11.54
C HIS A 197 -13.45 18.11 -12.07
N LYS A 198 -13.75 17.04 -12.81
CA LYS A 198 -12.79 16.01 -13.23
C LYS A 198 -11.55 16.60 -13.86
N TYR A 199 -11.72 17.37 -14.94
CA TYR A 199 -10.58 17.95 -15.67
C TYR A 199 -9.74 18.88 -14.79
N LEU A 200 -10.40 19.76 -14.02
CA LEU A 200 -9.71 20.70 -13.14
C LEU A 200 -8.93 19.97 -12.05
N PHE A 201 -9.58 19.01 -11.39
CA PHE A 201 -9.03 18.27 -10.27
C PHE A 201 -7.87 17.36 -10.70
N GLU A 202 -8.06 16.58 -11.78
CA GLU A 202 -6.98 15.75 -12.34
C GLU A 202 -5.81 16.60 -12.82
N THR A 203 -6.07 17.78 -13.40
CA THR A 203 -4.99 18.71 -13.78
C THR A 203 -4.20 19.17 -12.55
N VAL A 204 -4.87 19.55 -11.47
CA VAL A 204 -4.22 19.99 -10.22
C VAL A 204 -3.37 18.86 -9.64
N ILE A 205 -3.92 17.65 -9.52
CA ILE A 205 -3.19 16.47 -9.01
C ILE A 205 -1.98 16.16 -9.89
N ASN A 206 -2.16 16.11 -11.21
CA ASN A 206 -1.06 15.80 -12.13
C ASN A 206 0.08 16.82 -12.04
N ARG A 207 -0.24 18.12 -11.91
CA ARG A 207 0.75 19.17 -11.71
C ARG A 207 1.42 19.10 -10.34
N ALA A 208 0.69 18.72 -9.30
CA ALA A 208 1.24 18.47 -7.97
C ALA A 208 2.26 17.33 -8.01
N VAL A 209 1.91 16.21 -8.66
CA VAL A 209 2.77 15.03 -8.82
C VAL A 209 4.03 15.35 -9.63
N GLU A 210 3.89 16.10 -10.74
CA GLU A 210 5.02 16.55 -11.54
C GLU A 210 6.03 17.32 -10.69
N LYS A 211 5.57 18.32 -9.92
CA LYS A 211 6.44 19.10 -9.03
C LYS A 211 7.00 18.32 -7.87
N PHE A 212 6.23 17.40 -7.32
CA PHE A 212 6.68 16.52 -6.26
C PHE A 212 7.84 15.64 -6.72
N ARG A 213 7.71 15.00 -7.90
CA ARG A 213 8.77 14.18 -8.50
C ARG A 213 10.00 15.00 -8.88
N GLU A 214 9.83 16.17 -9.46
CA GLU A 214 10.94 17.09 -9.72
C GLU A 214 11.72 17.42 -8.44
N ARG A 215 11.00 17.66 -7.33
CA ARG A 215 11.60 18.01 -6.05
C ARG A 215 12.33 16.83 -5.42
N LEU A 216 11.74 15.63 -5.41
CA LEU A 216 12.40 14.42 -4.91
C LEU A 216 13.69 14.09 -5.65
N LYS A 217 13.69 14.25 -6.99
CA LYS A 217 14.91 14.07 -7.81
C LYS A 217 16.04 15.03 -7.42
N LYS A 218 15.72 16.28 -7.07
CA LYS A 218 16.71 17.26 -6.61
C LYS A 218 17.32 16.92 -5.25
N VAL A 219 16.61 16.15 -4.41
CA VAL A 219 17.05 15.74 -3.06
C VAL A 219 17.71 14.34 -3.10
N SER A 220 18.04 13.83 -4.30
CA SER A 220 18.69 12.52 -4.51
C SER A 220 17.93 11.32 -3.94
N ILE A 221 16.61 11.45 -3.74
CA ILE A 221 15.75 10.30 -3.45
C ILE A 221 15.36 9.71 -4.80
N ILE A 222 15.91 8.54 -5.10
CA ILE A 222 15.68 7.84 -6.38
C ILE A 222 14.22 7.36 -6.40
N TRP A 223 13.42 8.00 -7.27
CA TRP A 223 12.04 7.64 -7.64
C TRP A 223 11.92 7.55 -9.16
#